data_AF-A0A0K0D639-F1
#
_entry.id   AF-A0A0K0D639-F1
#
_cell.length_a   1.000
_cell.length_b   1.000
_cell.length_c   1.000
_cell.angle_alpha   90.00
_cell.angle_beta   90.00
_cell.angle_gamma   90.00
#
_symmetry.space_group_name_H-M   'P 1'
#
loop_
_entity.id
_entity.type
_entity.pdbx_description
1 polymer ?
#
loop_
_entity_poly.entity_id
_entity_poly.type
_entity_poly.pdbx_seq_one_letter_code
_entity_poly.pdbx_strand_id
1 'polypeptide(L)'
;MHSSSDHLSKMCTLLLVIMKTISEREWRGNCVMRPFIIFVLVFVIVFGMISNWYMFRMMTVPAITGGLLLPWCGFMFGCFMSIITRRSPNDVTAIAIETGVQNTGIAILVIKVTVCNLFRYLFDYA
;
A
#
# COMPACT_ATOMS: atom_id res chain seq x y z
N MET A 1 21.95 -11.71 35.92
CA MET A 1 20.98 -12.01 34.82
C MET A 1 19.59 -11.38 35.04
N HIS A 2 19.36 -10.51 36.03
CA HIS A 2 18.04 -9.88 36.25
C HIS A 2 17.85 -8.55 35.48
N SER A 3 18.94 -7.84 35.14
CA SER A 3 18.89 -6.48 34.55
C SER A 3 18.43 -6.42 33.07
N SER A 4 18.68 -7.44 32.24
CA SER A 4 18.23 -7.44 30.83
C SER A 4 16.73 -7.67 30.66
N SER A 5 16.11 -8.43 31.57
CA SER A 5 14.65 -8.68 31.54
C SER A 5 13.85 -7.44 31.91
N ASP A 6 14.38 -6.60 32.80
CA ASP A 6 13.77 -5.33 33.22
C ASP A 6 13.80 -4.29 32.09
N HIS A 7 14.88 -4.27 31.29
CA HIS A 7 14.95 -3.42 30.09
C HIS A 7 13.93 -3.85 29.02
N LEU A 8 13.75 -5.15 28.81
CA LEU A 8 12.74 -5.67 27.87
C LEU A 8 11.31 -5.35 28.31
N SER A 9 11.03 -5.48 29.62
CA SER A 9 9.73 -5.16 30.21
C SER A 9 9.40 -3.66 30.10
N LYS A 10 10.40 -2.79 30.35
CA LYS A 10 10.27 -1.33 30.15
C LYS A 10 10.07 -0.95 28.69
N MET A 11 10.75 -1.62 27.75
CA MET A 11 10.55 -1.43 26.31
C MET A 11 9.14 -1.82 25.88
N CYS A 12 8.63 -2.98 26.34
CA CYS A 12 7.25 -3.40 26.05
C CYS A 12 6.21 -2.44 26.64
N THR A 13 6.43 -1.95 27.86
CA THR A 13 5.52 -0.99 28.49
C THR A 13 5.51 0.35 27.75
N LEU A 14 6.68 0.82 27.30
CA LEU A 14 6.79 2.03 26.49
C LEU A 14 6.09 1.87 25.13
N LEU A 15 6.26 0.73 24.46
CA LEU A 15 5.56 0.41 23.22
C LEU A 15 4.04 0.39 23.42
N LEU A 16 3.53 -0.20 24.51
CA LEU A 16 2.10 -0.21 24.82
C LEU A 16 1.54 1.20 25.10
N VAL A 17 2.30 2.06 25.80
CA VAL A 17 1.91 3.46 26.06
C VAL A 17 1.88 4.25 24.75
N ILE A 18 2.87 4.07 23.88
CA ILE A 18 2.91 4.71 22.55
C ILE A 18 1.72 4.24 21.72
N MET A 19 1.46 2.93 21.63
CA MET A 19 0.34 2.36 20.87
C MET A 19 -1.01 2.86 21.39
N LYS A 20 -1.20 2.93 22.70
CA LYS A 20 -2.43 3.46 23.31
C LYS A 20 -2.63 4.94 23.03
N THR A 21 -1.55 5.73 23.12
CA THR A 21 -1.58 7.17 22.84
C THR A 21 -1.85 7.45 21.36
N ILE A 22 -1.28 6.66 20.44
CA ILE A 22 -1.54 6.78 18.99
C ILE A 22 -2.99 6.41 18.69
N SER A 23 -3.49 5.30 19.25
CA SER A 23 -4.87 4.86 19.06
C SER A 23 -5.89 5.93 19.44
N GLU A 24 -5.80 6.52 20.65
CA GLU A 24 -6.75 7.57 21.06
C GLU A 24 -6.64 8.87 20.24
N ARG A 25 -5.45 9.18 19.71
CA ARG A 25 -5.25 10.32 18.80
C ARG A 25 -5.87 10.06 17.43
N GLU A 26 -5.78 8.82 16.96
CA GLU A 26 -6.20 8.39 15.63
C GLU A 26 -7.73 8.34 15.49
N TRP A 27 -8.47 7.92 16.52
CA TRP A 27 -9.95 7.94 16.51
C TRP A 27 -10.54 9.35 16.29
N ARG A 28 -9.90 10.40 16.82
CA ARG A 28 -10.40 11.79 16.70
C ARG A 28 -10.14 12.40 15.31
N GLY A 29 -8.99 12.10 14.69
CA GLY A 29 -8.67 12.60 13.34
C GLY A 29 -9.44 11.87 12.24
N ASN A 30 -9.73 10.59 12.44
CA ASN A 30 -10.31 9.71 11.46
C ASN A 30 -11.73 10.06 11.01
N CYS A 31 -12.55 10.69 11.86
CA CYS A 31 -13.92 11.06 11.49
C CYS A 31 -13.96 12.10 10.36
N VAL A 32 -12.96 12.97 10.26
CA VAL A 32 -12.87 14.02 9.22
C VAL A 32 -11.92 13.61 8.11
N MET A 33 -10.82 12.93 8.43
CA MET A 33 -9.83 12.53 7.42
C MET A 33 -10.35 11.45 6.47
N ARG A 34 -11.13 10.48 6.94
CA ARG A 34 -11.67 9.39 6.11
C ARG A 34 -12.51 9.91 4.92
N PRO A 35 -13.54 10.75 5.11
CA PRO A 35 -14.33 11.26 3.97
C PRO A 35 -13.51 12.18 3.07
N PHE A 36 -12.57 12.95 3.62
CA PHE A 36 -11.67 13.80 2.83
C PHE A 36 -10.76 12.98 1.90
N ILE A 37 -10.16 11.91 2.40
CA ILE A 37 -9.31 11.01 1.59
C ILE A 37 -10.11 10.38 0.46
N ILE A 38 -11.34 9.92 0.73
CA ILE A 38 -12.22 9.36 -0.29
C ILE A 38 -12.53 10.41 -1.36
N PHE A 39 -12.87 11.63 -0.96
CA PHE A 39 -13.11 12.73 -1.88
C PHE A 39 -11.89 13.03 -2.77
N VAL A 40 -10.70 13.15 -2.19
CA VAL A 40 -9.46 13.39 -2.93
C VAL A 40 -9.14 12.24 -3.88
N LEU A 41 -9.34 10.99 -3.46
CA LEU A 41 -9.10 9.81 -4.29
C LEU A 41 -10.03 9.79 -5.51
N VAL A 42 -11.33 10.07 -5.31
CA VAL A 42 -12.29 10.20 -6.41
C VAL A 42 -11.90 11.35 -7.34
N PHE A 43 -11.54 12.50 -6.78
CA PHE A 43 -11.11 13.67 -7.56
C PHE A 43 -9.90 13.35 -8.46
N VAL A 44 -8.86 12.70 -7.90
CA VAL A 44 -7.65 12.32 -8.65
C VAL A 44 -7.97 11.32 -9.76
N ILE A 45 -8.85 10.34 -9.50
CA ILE A 45 -9.27 9.37 -10.53
C ILE A 45 -10.01 10.11 -11.66
N VAL A 46 -11.04 10.89 -11.35
CA VAL A 46 -11.85 11.60 -12.37
C VAL A 46 -11.00 12.58 -13.17
N PHE A 47 -10.21 13.42 -12.49
CA PHE A 47 -9.32 14.37 -13.15
C PHE A 47 -8.26 13.66 -13.99
N GLY A 48 -7.68 12.57 -13.48
CA GLY A 48 -6.71 11.76 -14.20
C GLY A 48 -7.27 11.14 -15.48
N MET A 49 -8.52 10.66 -15.44
CA MET A 49 -9.23 10.11 -16.60
C MET A 49 -9.49 11.19 -17.67
N ILE A 50 -9.95 12.38 -17.26
CA ILE A 50 -10.20 13.49 -18.18
C ILE A 50 -8.89 13.97 -18.81
N SER A 51 -7.85 14.19 -18.00
CA SER A 51 -6.54 14.66 -18.47
C SER A 51 -5.84 13.68 -19.41
N ASN A 52 -6.08 12.38 -19.25
CA ASN A 52 -5.47 11.32 -20.06
C ASN A 52 -6.49 10.59 -20.93
N TRP A 53 -7.51 11.31 -21.43
CA TRP A 53 -8.57 10.71 -22.25
C TRP A 53 -8.03 9.93 -23.47
N TYR A 54 -6.90 10.36 -24.01
CA TYR A 54 -6.21 9.70 -25.11
C TYR A 54 -5.74 8.27 -24.79
N MET A 55 -5.33 7.99 -23.55
CA MET A 55 -4.85 6.65 -23.16
C MET A 55 -5.94 5.59 -23.29
N PHE A 56 -7.21 5.94 -23.07
CA PHE A 56 -8.31 4.99 -23.21
C PHE A 56 -8.49 4.48 -24.65
N ARG A 57 -8.14 5.29 -25.66
CA ARG A 57 -8.20 4.85 -27.07
C ARG A 57 -7.06 3.90 -27.45
N MET A 58 -5.94 3.97 -26.73
CA MET A 58 -4.78 3.12 -26.93
C MET A 58 -4.77 1.89 -26.02
N MET A 59 -5.71 1.82 -25.08
CA MET A 59 -5.77 0.77 -24.08
C MET A 59 -6.21 -0.53 -24.74
N THR A 60 -5.28 -1.48 -24.82
CA THR A 60 -5.56 -2.81 -25.36
C THR A 60 -6.16 -3.71 -24.30
N VAL A 61 -6.94 -4.72 -24.71
CA VAL A 61 -7.54 -5.71 -23.80
C VAL A 61 -6.50 -6.35 -22.85
N PRO A 62 -5.29 -6.72 -23.30
CA PRO A 62 -4.24 -7.25 -22.41
C PRO A 62 -3.80 -6.28 -21.31
N ALA A 63 -3.82 -4.96 -21.56
CA ALA A 63 -3.47 -3.98 -20.55
C ALA A 63 -4.53 -3.89 -19.44
N ILE A 64 -5.81 -3.95 -19.82
CA ILE A 64 -6.94 -3.96 -18.87
C ILE A 64 -6.92 -5.25 -18.05
N THR A 65 -6.82 -6.39 -18.72
CA THR A 65 -6.81 -7.68 -18.02
C THR A 65 -5.58 -7.80 -17.15
N GLY A 66 -4.41 -7.36 -17.59
CA GLY A 66 -3.20 -7.29 -16.78
C GLY A 66 -3.39 -6.45 -15.51
N GLY A 67 -3.93 -5.23 -15.65
CA GLY A 67 -4.22 -4.36 -14.50
C GLY A 67 -5.19 -4.97 -13.49
N LEU A 68 -6.20 -5.71 -13.94
CA LEU A 68 -7.17 -6.40 -13.09
C LEU A 68 -6.62 -7.71 -12.48
N LEU A 69 -5.72 -8.40 -13.20
CA LEU A 69 -5.12 -9.65 -12.72
C LEU A 69 -4.13 -9.40 -11.59
N LEU A 70 -3.45 -8.24 -11.57
CA LEU A 70 -2.44 -7.93 -10.55
C LEU A 70 -2.98 -8.05 -9.11
N PRO A 71 -4.08 -7.36 -8.71
CA PRO A 71 -4.65 -7.53 -7.37
C PRO A 71 -5.17 -8.94 -7.13
N TRP A 72 -5.78 -9.56 -8.14
CA TRP A 72 -6.37 -10.89 -8.02
C TRP A 72 -5.31 -11.96 -7.73
N CYS A 73 -4.18 -11.91 -8.44
CA CYS A 73 -3.00 -12.72 -8.17
C CYS A 73 -2.43 -12.43 -6.77
N GLY A 74 -2.38 -11.16 -6.36
CA GLY A 74 -1.92 -10.77 -5.03
C GLY A 74 -2.77 -11.32 -3.88
N PHE A 75 -4.10 -11.29 -4.02
CA PHE A 75 -5.03 -11.90 -3.06
C PHE A 75 -4.90 -13.43 -3.04
N MET A 76 -4.83 -14.07 -4.21
CA MET A 76 -4.66 -15.53 -4.32
C MET A 76 -3.36 -15.99 -3.69
N PHE A 77 -2.26 -15.30 -3.98
CA PHE A 77 -0.94 -15.64 -3.43
C PHE A 77 -0.88 -15.42 -1.92
N GLY A 78 -1.38 -14.29 -1.41
CA GLY A 78 -1.43 -14.03 0.03
C GLY A 78 -2.30 -15.02 0.80
N CYS A 79 -3.45 -15.39 0.25
CA CYS A 79 -4.33 -16.41 0.82
C CYS A 79 -3.64 -17.79 0.82
N PHE A 80 -3.06 -18.19 -0.29
CA PHE A 80 -2.34 -19.46 -0.39
C PHE A 80 -1.19 -19.55 0.62
N MET A 81 -0.40 -18.48 0.74
CA MET A 81 0.77 -18.47 1.63
C MET A 81 0.39 -18.45 3.12
N SER A 82 -0.69 -17.78 3.48
CA SER A 82 -1.21 -17.77 4.84
C SER A 82 -1.87 -19.10 5.25
N ILE A 83 -2.51 -19.80 4.30
CA ILE A 83 -3.02 -21.17 4.50
C ILE A 83 -1.86 -22.16 4.74
N ILE A 84 -0.80 -22.10 3.93
CA ILE A 84 0.40 -22.94 4.14
C ILE A 84 1.01 -22.70 5.53
N THR A 85 1.03 -21.43 5.96
CA THR A 85 1.56 -21.04 7.27
C THR A 85 0.58 -21.34 8.43
N ARG A 86 -0.56 -21.97 8.16
CA ARG A 86 -1.60 -22.35 9.15
C ARG A 86 -2.04 -21.18 10.03
N ARG A 87 -2.18 -20.00 9.44
CA ARG A 87 -2.60 -18.78 10.14
C ARG A 87 -4.10 -18.84 10.46
N SER A 88 -4.51 -18.08 11.48
CA SER A 88 -5.92 -17.96 11.84
C SER A 88 -6.71 -17.33 10.68
N PRO A 89 -8.01 -17.61 10.53
CA PRO A 89 -8.80 -17.07 9.41
C PRO A 89 -8.79 -15.54 9.36
N ASN A 90 -8.72 -14.86 10.51
CA ASN A 90 -8.60 -13.40 10.57
C ASN A 90 -7.25 -12.92 10.02
N ASP A 91 -6.16 -13.60 10.36
CA ASP A 91 -4.82 -13.27 9.87
C ASP A 91 -4.67 -13.61 8.38
N VAL A 92 -5.33 -14.67 7.90
CA VAL A 92 -5.36 -15.04 6.48
C VAL A 92 -5.97 -13.91 5.64
N THR A 93 -7.10 -13.35 6.07
CA THR A 93 -7.72 -12.21 5.39
C THR A 93 -6.84 -10.97 5.45
N ALA A 94 -6.21 -10.69 6.60
CA ALA A 94 -5.30 -9.55 6.74
C ALA A 94 -4.10 -9.66 5.79
N ILE A 95 -3.44 -10.83 5.75
CA ILE A 95 -2.29 -11.09 4.87
C ILE A 95 -2.70 -10.99 3.41
N ALA A 96 -3.84 -11.58 3.02
CA ALA A 96 -4.32 -11.51 1.65
C ALA A 96 -4.63 -10.06 1.22
N ILE A 97 -5.18 -9.24 2.11
CA ILE A 97 -5.45 -7.82 1.84
C ILE A 97 -4.14 -7.04 1.71
N GLU A 98 -3.18 -7.27 2.60
CA GLU A 98 -1.88 -6.59 2.56
C GLU A 98 -1.08 -6.93 1.30
N THR A 99 -1.17 -8.17 0.80
CA THR A 99 -0.48 -8.57 -0.44
C THR A 99 -1.22 -8.14 -1.70
N GLY A 100 -2.56 -8.16 -1.69
CA GLY A 100 -3.40 -7.78 -2.83
C GLY A 100 -3.57 -6.27 -2.99
N VAL A 101 -3.66 -5.54 -1.88
CA VAL A 101 -3.78 -4.08 -1.82
C VAL A 101 -2.47 -3.51 -1.28
N GLN A 102 -1.55 -3.24 -2.20
CA GLN A 102 -0.24 -2.66 -1.88
C GLN A 102 -0.28 -1.13 -1.94
N ASN A 103 0.79 -0.48 -1.48
CA ASN A 103 0.99 0.94 -1.66
C ASN A 103 1.33 1.29 -3.12
N THR A 104 0.30 1.49 -3.94
CA THR A 104 0.43 1.90 -5.35
C THR A 104 1.19 3.22 -5.50
N GLY A 105 1.16 4.10 -4.50
CA GLY A 105 1.90 5.36 -4.50
C GLY A 105 3.41 5.15 -4.61
N ILE A 106 3.96 4.19 -3.84
CA ILE A 106 5.39 3.84 -3.93
C ILE A 106 5.71 3.27 -5.32
N ALA A 107 4.87 2.38 -5.84
CA ALA A 107 5.09 1.80 -7.16
C ALA A 107 5.16 2.87 -8.27
N ILE A 108 4.24 3.83 -8.26
CA ILE A 108 4.22 4.94 -9.21
C ILE A 108 5.47 5.83 -9.07
N LEU A 109 5.87 6.14 -7.83
CA LEU A 109 7.08 6.94 -7.57
C LEU A 109 8.33 6.24 -8.10
N VAL A 110 8.48 4.93 -7.84
CA VAL A 110 9.63 4.15 -8.32
C VAL A 110 9.68 4.12 -9.84
N ILE A 111 8.55 3.90 -10.52
CA ILE A 111 8.49 3.91 -11.98
C ILE A 111 8.90 5.28 -12.51
N LYS A 112 8.36 6.36 -11.93
CA LYS A 112 8.68 7.73 -12.35
C LYS A 112 10.15 8.08 -12.17
N VAL A 113 10.73 7.73 -11.01
CA VAL A 113 12.15 7.97 -10.73
C VAL A 113 13.04 7.15 -11.66
N THR A 114 12.72 5.87 -11.85
CA THR A 114 13.50 4.97 -12.72
C THR A 114 13.51 5.46 -14.16
N VAL A 115 12.33 5.78 -14.71
CA VAL A 115 12.21 6.28 -16.09
C VAL A 115 12.92 7.63 -16.26
N CYS A 116 12.77 8.54 -15.30
CA CYS A 116 13.39 9.86 -15.37
C CYS A 116 14.92 9.79 -15.25
N ASN A 117 15.45 8.94 -14.36
CA ASN A 117 16.89 8.71 -14.24
C ASN A 117 17.47 8.05 -15.49
N LEU A 118 16.78 7.05 -16.06
CA LEU A 118 17.23 6.40 -17.29
C LEU A 118 17.35 7.40 -18.46
N PHE A 119 16.38 8.31 -18.59
CA PHE A 119 16.41 9.34 -19.63
C PHE A 119 17.57 10.32 -19.46
N ARG A 120 17.90 10.65 -18.20
CA ARG A 120 19.06 11.50 -17.86
C ARG A 120 20.38 10.83 -18.23
N TYR A 121 20.54 9.56 -17.86
CA TYR A 121 21.72 8.76 -18.25
C TYR A 121 21.88 8.65 -19.77
N LEU A 122 20.78 8.49 -20.51
CA LEU A 122 20.83 8.45 -21.99
C LEU A 122 21.24 9.79 -22.62
N PHE A 123 20.88 10.93 -22.02
CA PHE A 123 21.28 12.25 -22.52
C PHE A 123 22.69 12.67 -22.08
N ASP A 124 23.17 12.22 -20.92
CA ASP A 124 24.53 12.50 -20.44
C ASP A 124 25.60 11.62 -21.15
N TYR A 125 25.19 10.51 -21.77
CA TYR A 125 26.06 9.58 -22.51
C TYR A 125 25.87 9.62 -24.05
N ALA A 126 25.06 10.54 -24.59
CA ALA A 126 24.86 10.76 -26.02
C ALA A 126 25.42 12.11 -26.46
#